data_AF-A0A7C3IGB0-F1
#
_entry.id   AF-A0A7C3IGB0-F1
#
_cell.length_a   1.000
_cell.length_b   1.000
_cell.length_c   1.000
_cell.angle_alpha   90.00
_cell.angle_beta   90.00
_cell.angle_gamma   90.00
#
_symmetry.space_group_name_H-M   'P 1'
#
loop_
_entity.id
_entity.type
_entity.pdbx_description
1 polymer ?
#
loop_
_entity_poly.entity_id
_entity_poly.type
_entity_poly.pdbx_seq_one_letter_code
_entity_poly.pdbx_strand_id
1 'polypeptide(L)'
;MAANKNILARATESQTTPLDYTLTIGGGTITITGSMTTSVTSPDESFEPQPNHTYNDIFKFAITGNEIEAISNVTLPESGAPTYTYNGKVVSNMQMNYNMDVATDSNSSPVSMDMDLAMGVQAGFAISVKRSDGAGAKFILSYAFNYSKNNINMMSESDLSDLQTALESKQATLKVYDDNNELKYSISLSLDEINMVDPTDFMN
;
A
#
# COMPACT_ATOMS: atom_id res chain seq x y z
N MET A 1 -39.92 16.32 -7.64
CA MET A 1 -39.72 15.20 -8.59
C MET A 1 -38.54 14.39 -8.10
N ALA A 2 -38.69 13.07 -8.03
CA ALA A 2 -37.66 12.17 -7.50
C ALA A 2 -36.40 12.23 -8.38
N ALA A 3 -35.24 12.31 -7.72
CA ALA A 3 -33.93 12.31 -8.36
C ALA A 3 -33.76 11.05 -9.22
N ASN A 4 -33.53 11.23 -10.51
CA ASN A 4 -33.21 10.14 -11.42
C ASN A 4 -31.83 9.56 -11.02
N LYS A 5 -31.87 8.51 -10.19
CA LYS A 5 -30.80 7.51 -10.10
C LYS A 5 -30.79 6.75 -11.43
N ASN A 6 -30.11 7.29 -12.43
CA ASN A 6 -29.56 6.46 -13.51
C ASN A 6 -28.24 7.07 -13.96
N ILE A 7 -27.33 7.07 -13.00
CA ILE A 7 -25.91 6.90 -13.23
C ILE A 7 -25.77 5.66 -14.11
N LEU A 8 -25.35 5.86 -15.36
CA LEU A 8 -25.14 4.83 -16.38
C LEU A 8 -24.51 3.57 -15.78
N ALA A 9 -24.98 2.39 -16.20
CA ALA A 9 -24.48 1.11 -15.71
C ALA A 9 -22.95 1.07 -15.89
N ARG A 10 -22.21 1.18 -14.80
CA ARG A 10 -20.76 1.33 -14.84
C ARG A 10 -20.15 -0.04 -15.04
N ALA A 11 -19.39 -0.23 -16.12
CA ALA A 11 -18.56 -1.41 -16.24
C ALA A 11 -17.47 -1.31 -15.17
N THR A 12 -17.43 -2.28 -14.25
CA THR A 12 -16.26 -2.47 -13.40
C THR A 12 -15.34 -3.43 -14.13
N GLU A 13 -14.19 -2.92 -14.58
CA GLU A 13 -13.11 -3.76 -15.04
C GLU A 13 -12.28 -4.18 -13.83
N SER A 14 -11.96 -5.46 -13.72
CA SER A 14 -11.11 -5.96 -12.65
C SER A 14 -10.12 -6.97 -13.18
N GLN A 15 -8.88 -6.85 -12.70
CA GLN A 15 -7.79 -7.73 -13.03
C GLN A 15 -7.13 -8.20 -11.74
N THR A 16 -6.94 -9.50 -11.62
CA THR A 16 -6.12 -10.10 -10.58
C THR A 16 -4.83 -10.63 -11.19
N THR A 17 -3.71 -10.06 -10.75
CA THR A 17 -2.37 -10.49 -11.12
C THR A 17 -1.81 -11.36 -9.99
N PRO A 18 -1.50 -12.64 -10.23
CA PRO A 18 -0.80 -13.45 -9.24
C PRO A 18 0.63 -12.93 -9.06
N LEU A 19 1.11 -12.95 -7.82
CA LEU A 19 2.52 -12.79 -7.49
C LEU A 19 3.06 -14.20 -7.29
N ASP A 20 3.96 -14.63 -8.17
CA ASP A 20 4.64 -15.93 -8.05
C ASP A 20 6.01 -15.84 -8.74
N TYR A 21 7.01 -15.40 -7.99
CA TYR A 21 8.37 -15.32 -8.50
C TYR A 21 9.40 -15.58 -7.41
N THR A 22 10.58 -16.04 -7.83
CA THR A 22 11.70 -16.31 -6.93
C THR A 22 12.92 -15.53 -7.39
N LEU A 23 13.50 -14.77 -6.47
CA LEU A 23 14.78 -14.10 -6.62
C LEU A 23 15.88 -14.95 -6.00
N THR A 24 17.02 -15.07 -6.67
CA THR A 24 18.22 -15.73 -6.12
C THR A 24 19.25 -14.68 -5.77
N ILE A 25 19.63 -14.59 -4.50
CA ILE A 25 20.51 -13.53 -3.97
C ILE A 25 21.46 -14.14 -2.95
N GLY A 26 22.76 -13.87 -3.09
CA GLY A 26 23.78 -14.33 -2.13
C GLY A 26 23.76 -15.85 -1.86
N GLY A 27 23.48 -16.67 -2.86
CA GLY A 27 23.38 -18.14 -2.75
C GLY A 27 22.10 -18.66 -2.09
N GLY A 28 21.21 -17.78 -1.65
CA GLY A 28 19.88 -18.10 -1.13
C GLY A 28 18.76 -17.66 -2.07
N THR A 29 17.53 -17.72 -1.55
CA THR A 29 16.32 -17.38 -2.32
C THR A 29 15.36 -16.50 -1.52
N ILE A 30 14.66 -15.62 -2.24
CA ILE A 30 13.47 -14.92 -1.77
C ILE A 30 12.33 -15.35 -2.69
N THR A 31 11.36 -16.09 -2.16
CA THR A 31 10.18 -16.53 -2.91
C THR A 31 9.01 -15.65 -2.52
N ILE A 32 8.41 -15.00 -3.51
CA ILE A 32 7.31 -14.05 -3.35
C ILE A 32 6.06 -14.68 -3.92
N THR A 33 5.03 -14.80 -3.09
CA THR A 33 3.74 -15.42 -3.42
C THR A 33 2.61 -14.51 -3.00
N GLY A 34 1.50 -14.52 -3.75
CA GLY A 34 0.34 -13.72 -3.40
C GLY A 34 -0.48 -13.31 -4.62
N SER A 35 -1.19 -12.21 -4.49
CA SER A 35 -1.96 -11.63 -5.59
C SER A 35 -2.26 -10.17 -5.34
N MET A 36 -2.30 -9.40 -6.42
CA MET A 36 -2.81 -8.04 -6.44
C MET A 36 -4.02 -7.99 -7.35
N THR A 37 -5.14 -7.49 -6.83
CA THR A 37 -6.35 -7.22 -7.60
C THR A 37 -6.52 -5.72 -7.73
N THR A 38 -6.64 -5.24 -8.96
CA THR A 38 -7.04 -3.88 -9.28
C THR A 38 -8.46 -3.92 -9.85
N SER A 39 -9.26 -2.91 -9.52
CA SER A 39 -10.57 -2.72 -10.15
C SER A 39 -10.80 -1.25 -10.43
N VAL A 40 -11.30 -0.97 -11.63
CA VAL A 40 -11.64 0.38 -12.09
C VAL A 40 -13.08 0.39 -12.49
N THR A 41 -13.79 1.43 -12.11
CA THR A 41 -15.15 1.71 -12.54
C THR A 41 -15.14 3.14 -13.06
N SER A 42 -15.39 3.32 -14.35
CA SER A 42 -15.41 4.64 -14.99
C SER A 42 -16.57 4.71 -15.98
N PRO A 43 -16.91 5.92 -16.48
CA PRO A 43 -17.81 6.04 -17.62
C PRO A 43 -17.20 5.38 -18.86
N ASP A 44 -18.05 4.95 -19.78
CA ASP A 44 -17.62 4.46 -21.09
C ASP A 44 -17.25 5.62 -22.03
N GLU A 45 -16.74 5.28 -23.22
CA GLU A 45 -16.32 6.26 -24.24
C GLU A 45 -17.47 7.13 -24.77
N SER A 46 -18.73 6.76 -24.54
CA SER A 46 -19.90 7.51 -24.99
C SER A 46 -20.41 8.51 -23.96
N PHE A 47 -19.75 8.60 -22.80
CA PHE A 47 -20.16 9.50 -21.73
C PHE A 47 -19.95 10.97 -22.09
N GLU A 48 -21.04 11.74 -22.01
CA GLU A 48 -21.05 13.18 -22.22
C GLU A 48 -21.55 13.92 -20.95
N PRO A 49 -20.70 14.73 -20.29
CA PRO A 49 -21.11 15.45 -19.10
C PRO A 49 -22.21 16.47 -19.42
N GLN A 50 -23.20 16.53 -18.55
CA GLN A 50 -24.34 17.44 -18.65
C GLN A 50 -24.02 18.76 -17.93
N PRO A 51 -24.52 19.90 -18.43
CA PRO A 51 -24.38 21.17 -17.74
C PRO A 51 -25.04 21.16 -16.37
N ASN A 52 -24.43 21.82 -15.38
CA ASN A 52 -24.95 22.00 -14.02
C ASN A 52 -25.37 20.68 -13.35
N HIS A 53 -24.56 19.62 -13.51
CA HIS A 53 -24.84 18.29 -12.99
C HIS A 53 -23.78 17.85 -11.98
N THR A 54 -24.21 17.07 -10.99
CA THR A 54 -23.31 16.42 -10.02
C THR A 54 -23.35 14.92 -10.24
N TYR A 55 -22.19 14.36 -10.57
CA TYR A 55 -21.96 12.93 -10.71
C TYR A 55 -21.29 12.40 -9.45
N ASN A 56 -22.06 11.71 -8.61
CA ASN A 56 -21.48 11.03 -7.46
C ASN A 56 -20.80 9.74 -7.91
N ASP A 57 -19.65 9.42 -7.35
CA ASP A 57 -18.88 8.22 -7.56
C ASP A 57 -18.50 7.98 -9.05
N ILE A 58 -18.44 9.00 -9.90
CA ILE A 58 -18.31 8.85 -11.37
C ILE A 58 -17.13 7.97 -11.76
N PHE A 59 -16.07 8.02 -10.95
CA PHE A 59 -14.92 7.15 -11.05
C PHE A 59 -14.72 6.43 -9.71
N LYS A 60 -14.41 5.13 -9.74
CA LYS A 60 -13.93 4.36 -8.58
C LYS A 60 -12.72 3.54 -8.97
N PHE A 61 -11.79 3.44 -8.04
CA PHE A 61 -10.64 2.58 -8.17
C PHE A 61 -10.38 1.88 -6.84
N ALA A 62 -10.03 0.61 -6.92
CA ALA A 62 -9.63 -0.15 -5.76
C ALA A 62 -8.43 -1.05 -6.07
N ILE A 63 -7.55 -1.17 -5.08
CA ILE A 63 -6.46 -2.13 -5.04
C ILE A 63 -6.68 -2.99 -3.80
N THR A 64 -6.55 -4.30 -3.94
CA THR A 64 -6.39 -5.21 -2.81
C THR A 64 -5.22 -6.13 -3.11
N GLY A 65 -4.25 -6.17 -2.21
CA GLY A 65 -3.05 -6.98 -2.34
C GLY A 65 -2.80 -7.82 -1.10
N ASN A 66 -2.37 -9.05 -1.33
CA ASN A 66 -1.75 -9.89 -0.32
C ASN A 66 -0.44 -10.41 -0.89
N GLU A 67 0.62 -10.32 -0.10
CA GLU A 67 1.94 -10.81 -0.48
C GLU A 67 2.59 -11.50 0.72
N ILE A 68 3.29 -12.59 0.41
CA ILE A 68 4.07 -13.39 1.35
C ILE A 68 5.44 -13.60 0.72
N GLU A 69 6.47 -13.17 1.43
CA GLU A 69 7.86 -13.44 1.07
C GLU A 69 8.44 -14.50 2.00
N ALA A 70 9.07 -15.52 1.43
CA ALA A 70 9.84 -16.52 2.17
C ALA A 70 11.32 -16.36 1.83
N ILE A 71 12.13 -16.02 2.84
CA ILE A 71 13.57 -15.77 2.70
C ILE A 71 14.31 -16.99 3.25
N SER A 72 15.16 -17.58 2.41
CA SER A 72 15.93 -18.79 2.74
C SER A 72 17.39 -18.62 2.37
N ASN A 73 18.25 -18.65 3.39
CA ASN A 73 19.71 -18.68 3.28
C ASN A 73 20.35 -17.58 2.42
N VAL A 74 19.74 -16.40 2.37
CA VAL A 74 20.32 -15.25 1.65
C VAL A 74 21.55 -14.76 2.40
N THR A 75 22.69 -14.59 1.74
CA THR A 75 23.92 -14.11 2.40
C THR A 75 24.37 -12.74 1.93
N LEU A 76 24.95 -11.96 2.86
CA LEU A 76 25.54 -10.65 2.58
C LEU A 76 26.96 -10.53 3.19
N PRO A 77 27.94 -9.93 2.48
CA PRO A 77 27.84 -9.52 1.06
C PRO A 77 27.66 -10.75 0.15
N GLU A 78 27.05 -10.54 -1.03
CA GLU A 78 26.68 -11.63 -1.95
C GLU A 78 27.89 -12.35 -2.57
N SER A 79 29.06 -11.70 -2.55
CA SER A 79 30.32 -12.25 -3.06
C SER A 79 31.42 -12.16 -2.02
N GLY A 80 32.33 -13.13 -2.05
CA GLY A 80 33.38 -13.27 -1.05
C GLY A 80 32.92 -14.08 0.17
N ALA A 81 33.54 -13.83 1.33
CA ALA A 81 33.16 -14.51 2.56
C ALA A 81 31.88 -13.87 3.14
N PRO A 82 30.77 -14.61 3.25
CA PRO A 82 29.53 -14.05 3.76
C PRO A 82 29.71 -13.64 5.22
N THR A 83 29.25 -12.44 5.56
CA THR A 83 29.27 -11.93 6.93
C THR A 83 27.97 -12.28 7.66
N TYR A 84 26.85 -12.27 6.93
CA TYR A 84 25.51 -12.50 7.49
C TYR A 84 24.72 -13.48 6.61
N THR A 85 23.89 -14.30 7.25
CA THR A 85 22.89 -15.16 6.61
C THR A 85 21.50 -14.80 7.13
N TYR A 86 20.57 -14.59 6.22
CA TYR A 86 19.20 -14.17 6.49
C TYR A 86 18.23 -15.31 6.17
N ASN A 87 17.30 -15.54 7.08
CA ASN A 87 16.15 -16.40 6.88
C ASN A 87 14.93 -15.72 7.47
N GLY A 88 13.75 -15.91 6.89
CA GLY A 88 12.56 -15.30 7.47
C GLY A 88 11.32 -15.38 6.60
N LYS A 89 10.30 -14.68 7.07
CA LYS A 89 9.04 -14.53 6.38
C LYS A 89 8.54 -13.10 6.51
N VAL A 90 8.02 -12.57 5.42
CA VAL A 90 7.26 -11.31 5.38
C VAL A 90 5.84 -11.63 4.96
N VAL A 91 4.86 -10.98 5.57
CA VAL A 91 3.46 -11.02 5.16
C VAL A 91 2.98 -9.58 5.10
N SER A 92 2.46 -9.15 3.95
CA SER A 92 1.89 -7.84 3.74
C SER A 92 0.48 -7.95 3.15
N ASN A 93 -0.39 -7.05 3.60
CA ASN A 93 -1.73 -6.86 3.09
C ASN A 93 -1.91 -5.38 2.81
N MET A 94 -2.49 -5.06 1.66
CA MET A 94 -2.86 -3.70 1.31
C MET A 94 -4.30 -3.68 0.79
N GLN A 95 -4.99 -2.61 1.14
CA GLN A 95 -6.26 -2.25 0.54
C GLN A 95 -6.26 -0.75 0.30
N MET A 96 -6.67 -0.33 -0.89
CA MET A 96 -6.90 1.06 -1.22
C MET A 96 -8.20 1.13 -1.99
N ASN A 97 -9.03 2.10 -1.66
CA ASN A 97 -10.24 2.44 -2.40
C ASN A 97 -10.27 3.95 -2.53
N TYR A 98 -10.57 4.44 -3.72
CA TYR A 98 -11.03 5.80 -3.87
C TYR A 98 -12.22 5.89 -4.82
N ASN A 99 -13.07 6.88 -4.59
CA ASN A 99 -14.11 7.30 -5.49
C ASN A 99 -13.93 8.79 -5.81
N MET A 100 -14.59 9.25 -6.87
CA MET A 100 -14.59 10.65 -7.25
C MET A 100 -16.00 11.13 -7.51
N ASP A 101 -16.35 12.26 -6.91
CA ASP A 101 -17.52 13.05 -7.21
C ASP A 101 -17.12 14.22 -8.09
N VAL A 102 -17.90 14.51 -9.14
CA VAL A 102 -17.62 15.62 -10.06
C VAL A 102 -18.86 16.49 -10.22
N ALA A 103 -18.70 17.80 -10.05
CA ALA A 103 -19.73 18.79 -10.37
C ALA A 103 -19.33 19.59 -11.62
N THR A 104 -20.29 19.87 -12.50
CA THR A 104 -20.07 20.65 -13.75
C THR A 104 -20.74 22.02 -13.72
N ASP A 105 -20.21 22.98 -14.47
CA ASP A 105 -20.82 24.29 -14.73
C ASP A 105 -21.85 24.25 -15.87
N SER A 106 -22.33 25.43 -16.27
CA SER A 106 -23.27 25.61 -17.38
C SER A 106 -22.73 25.22 -18.76
N ASN A 107 -21.42 24.99 -18.89
CA ASN A 107 -20.74 24.58 -20.12
C ASN A 107 -20.29 23.10 -20.06
N SER A 108 -20.82 22.32 -19.11
CA SER A 108 -20.39 20.94 -18.84
C SER A 108 -18.93 20.79 -18.38
N SER A 109 -18.27 21.88 -17.99
CA SER A 109 -16.88 21.85 -17.52
C SER A 109 -16.83 21.55 -16.02
N PRO A 110 -15.91 20.69 -15.54
CA PRO A 110 -15.76 20.41 -14.11
C PRO A 110 -15.47 21.67 -13.28
N VAL A 111 -16.19 21.86 -12.19
CA VAL A 111 -16.00 22.95 -11.20
C VAL A 111 -15.67 22.46 -9.80
N SER A 112 -16.01 21.21 -9.47
CA SER A 112 -15.43 20.50 -8.33
C SER A 112 -15.11 19.07 -8.72
N MET A 113 -14.05 18.54 -8.11
CA MET A 113 -13.66 17.15 -8.19
C MET A 113 -13.23 16.76 -6.77
N ASP A 114 -14.08 16.00 -6.11
CA ASP A 114 -13.92 15.64 -4.71
C ASP A 114 -13.69 14.14 -4.62
N MET A 115 -12.62 13.72 -3.95
CA MET A 115 -12.24 12.32 -3.79
C MET A 115 -12.52 11.85 -2.36
N ASP A 116 -13.14 10.68 -2.19
CA ASP A 116 -13.02 9.94 -0.94
C ASP A 116 -11.95 8.87 -1.10
N LEU A 117 -10.98 8.87 -0.19
CA LEU A 117 -9.86 7.94 -0.13
C LEU A 117 -9.95 7.11 1.15
N ALA A 118 -9.83 5.80 1.02
CA ALA A 118 -9.65 4.88 2.13
C ALA A 118 -8.51 3.91 1.82
N MET A 119 -7.51 3.85 2.69
CA MET A 119 -6.39 2.94 2.58
C MET A 119 -6.10 2.21 3.89
N GLY A 120 -5.67 0.97 3.77
CA GLY A 120 -5.25 0.11 4.86
C GLY A 120 -4.01 -0.66 4.45
N VAL A 121 -3.00 -0.66 5.30
CA VAL A 121 -1.77 -1.45 5.12
C VAL A 121 -1.52 -2.20 6.41
N GLN A 122 -1.18 -3.47 6.30
CA GLN A 122 -0.71 -4.28 7.42
C GLN A 122 0.47 -5.11 6.96
N ALA A 123 1.57 -5.05 7.71
CA ALA A 123 2.74 -5.87 7.43
C ALA A 123 3.33 -6.48 8.70
N GLY A 124 3.86 -7.68 8.55
CA GLY A 124 4.58 -8.42 9.58
C GLY A 124 5.84 -9.04 9.00
N PHE A 125 6.96 -8.81 9.66
CA PHE A 125 8.29 -9.31 9.31
C PHE A 125 8.78 -10.17 10.47
N ALA A 126 9.23 -11.39 10.16
CA ALA A 126 9.89 -12.26 11.10
C ALA A 126 11.19 -12.73 10.46
N ILE A 127 12.28 -12.04 10.77
CA ILE A 127 13.60 -12.23 10.15
C ILE A 127 14.59 -12.72 11.19
N SER A 128 15.40 -13.69 10.83
CA SER A 128 16.55 -14.15 11.59
C SER A 128 17.82 -13.84 10.80
N VAL A 129 18.83 -13.35 11.52
CA VAL A 129 20.14 -13.02 10.97
C VAL A 129 21.17 -13.80 11.77
N LYS A 130 22.06 -14.50 11.07
CA LYS A 130 23.18 -15.20 11.66
C LYS A 130 24.49 -14.64 11.10
N ARG A 131 25.37 -14.18 11.97
CA ARG A 131 26.72 -13.75 11.59
C ARG A 131 27.63 -14.97 11.40
N SER A 132 28.67 -14.82 10.59
CA SER A 132 29.61 -15.90 10.25
C SER A 132 30.35 -16.51 11.43
N ASP A 133 30.51 -15.77 12.54
CA ASP A 133 31.09 -16.26 13.80
C ASP A 133 30.10 -17.03 14.68
N GLY A 134 28.87 -17.23 14.20
CA GLY A 134 27.85 -18.04 14.84
C GLY A 134 26.83 -17.25 15.66
N ALA A 135 27.10 -15.98 15.98
CA ALA A 135 26.16 -15.13 16.73
C ALA A 135 24.91 -14.81 15.89
N GLY A 136 23.73 -14.99 16.48
CA GLY A 136 22.45 -14.74 15.82
C GLY A 136 21.58 -13.70 16.52
N ALA A 137 20.63 -13.16 15.76
CA ALA A 137 19.53 -12.37 16.29
C ALA A 137 18.25 -12.65 15.49
N LYS A 138 17.10 -12.53 16.16
CA LYS A 138 15.78 -12.57 15.51
C LYS A 138 15.08 -11.23 15.70
N PHE A 139 14.47 -10.74 14.64
CA PHE A 139 13.75 -9.49 14.56
C PHE A 139 12.31 -9.78 14.19
N ILE A 140 11.38 -9.22 14.97
CA ILE A 140 9.97 -9.18 14.62
C ILE A 140 9.57 -7.71 14.52
N LEU A 141 9.10 -7.32 13.35
CA LEU A 141 8.53 -6.00 13.09
C LEU A 141 7.08 -6.19 12.63
N SER A 142 6.16 -5.45 13.21
CA SER A 142 4.77 -5.44 12.75
C SER A 142 4.23 -4.03 12.80
N TYR A 143 3.49 -3.64 11.78
CA TYR A 143 2.74 -2.39 11.76
C TYR A 143 1.42 -2.56 11.04
N ALA A 144 0.47 -1.71 11.41
CA ALA A 144 -0.80 -1.56 10.72
C ALA A 144 -1.13 -0.07 10.64
N PHE A 145 -1.56 0.36 9.48
CA PHE A 145 -1.96 1.72 9.19
C PHE A 145 -3.31 1.68 8.49
N ASN A 146 -4.24 2.50 8.95
CA ASN A 146 -5.51 2.73 8.28
C ASN A 146 -5.71 4.24 8.21
N TYR A 147 -6.12 4.72 7.05
CA TYR A 147 -6.42 6.11 6.79
C TYR A 147 -7.65 6.20 5.92
N SER A 148 -8.53 7.13 6.25
CA SER A 148 -9.69 7.44 5.43
C SER A 148 -9.96 8.92 5.49
N LYS A 149 -10.16 9.56 4.34
CA LYS A 149 -10.54 10.95 4.24
C LYS A 149 -11.52 11.12 3.08
N ASN A 150 -12.58 11.86 3.37
CA ASN A 150 -13.64 12.13 2.42
C ASN A 150 -13.56 13.58 1.94
N ASN A 151 -14.09 13.86 0.75
CA ASN A 151 -14.13 15.18 0.14
C ASN A 151 -12.73 15.84 0.04
N ILE A 152 -11.72 15.09 -0.39
CA ILE A 152 -10.41 15.63 -0.75
C ILE A 152 -10.61 16.41 -2.05
N ASN A 153 -10.45 17.73 -2.01
CA ASN A 153 -10.61 18.55 -3.20
C ASN A 153 -9.39 18.35 -4.11
N MET A 154 -9.58 17.64 -5.22
CA MET A 154 -8.51 17.34 -6.17
C MET A 154 -8.04 18.56 -6.97
N MET A 155 -8.80 19.65 -6.93
CA MET A 155 -8.39 20.94 -7.51
C MET A 155 -7.54 21.77 -6.53
N SER A 156 -7.25 21.26 -5.32
CA SER A 156 -6.45 21.91 -4.27
C SER A 156 -5.20 21.09 -3.94
N GLU A 157 -4.05 21.76 -3.82
CA GLU A 157 -2.76 21.09 -3.49
C GLU A 157 -2.66 20.70 -2.00
N SER A 158 -3.51 21.23 -1.11
CA SER A 158 -3.31 21.14 0.36
C SER A 158 -3.95 19.94 1.06
N ASP A 159 -4.84 19.22 0.38
CA ASP A 159 -5.84 18.39 1.06
C ASP A 159 -5.35 16.99 1.45
N LEU A 160 -4.06 16.69 1.25
CA LEU A 160 -3.40 15.45 1.69
C LEU A 160 -2.30 15.66 2.72
N SER A 161 -2.07 16.89 3.21
CA SER A 161 -1.05 17.18 4.22
C SER A 161 -1.23 16.42 5.54
N ASP A 162 -2.46 16.05 5.88
CA ASP A 162 -2.81 15.25 7.06
C ASP A 162 -2.53 13.75 6.91
N LEU A 163 -2.39 13.24 5.69
CA LEU A 163 -1.96 11.86 5.45
C LEU A 163 -0.55 11.63 6.01
N GLN A 164 0.36 12.58 5.75
CA GLN A 164 1.72 12.52 6.29
C GLN A 164 1.70 12.53 7.82
N THR A 165 0.96 13.45 8.44
CA THR A 165 0.81 13.49 9.90
C THR A 165 0.19 12.19 10.45
N ALA A 166 -0.78 11.60 9.74
CA ALA A 166 -1.39 10.34 10.15
C ALA A 166 -0.38 9.18 10.12
N LEU A 167 0.51 9.15 9.13
CA LEU A 167 1.61 8.18 9.04
C LEU A 167 2.62 8.39 10.16
N GLU A 168 3.11 9.61 10.35
CA GLU A 168 4.05 9.99 11.42
C GLU A 168 3.52 9.64 12.83
N SER A 169 2.19 9.69 13.03
CA SER A 169 1.58 9.34 14.32
C SER A 169 1.65 7.84 14.67
N LYS A 170 1.98 6.97 13.72
CA LYS A 170 2.06 5.52 13.96
C LYS A 170 3.44 5.12 14.45
N GLN A 171 3.44 4.08 15.26
CA GLN A 171 4.65 3.43 15.74
C GLN A 171 4.68 1.98 15.28
N ALA A 172 5.85 1.52 14.85
CA ALA A 172 6.15 0.11 14.73
C ALA A 172 6.90 -0.36 15.98
N THR A 173 6.81 -1.66 16.28
CA THR A 173 7.59 -2.26 17.38
C THR A 173 8.61 -3.21 16.81
N LEU A 174 9.89 -2.95 17.08
CA LEU A 174 11.00 -3.84 16.79
C LEU A 174 11.33 -4.65 18.04
N LYS A 175 11.16 -5.97 17.98
CA LYS A 175 11.60 -6.89 19.05
C LYS A 175 12.81 -7.68 18.61
N VAL A 176 13.85 -7.67 19.44
CA VAL A 176 15.12 -8.38 19.20
C VAL A 176 15.29 -9.48 20.23
N TYR A 177 15.48 -10.71 19.74
CA TYR A 177 15.67 -11.90 20.57
C TYR A 177 17.07 -12.49 20.36
N ASP A 178 17.62 -13.09 21.41
CA ASP A 178 18.84 -13.88 21.33
C ASP A 178 18.58 -15.32 20.82
N ASP A 179 19.65 -16.12 20.75
CA ASP A 179 19.60 -17.50 20.28
C ASP A 179 18.79 -18.44 21.21
N ASN A 180 18.55 -18.04 22.46
CA ASN A 180 17.69 -18.76 23.42
C ASN A 180 16.21 -18.33 23.33
N ASN A 181 15.87 -17.46 22.37
CA ASN A 181 14.56 -16.81 22.23
C ASN A 181 14.19 -15.88 23.41
N GLU A 182 15.17 -15.38 24.15
CA GLU A 182 14.93 -14.37 25.17
C GLU A 182 14.90 -12.98 24.52
N LEU A 183 13.85 -12.21 24.82
CA LEU A 183 13.75 -10.82 24.38
C LEU A 183 14.86 -9.99 25.03
N LYS A 184 15.72 -9.37 24.22
CA LYS A 184 16.78 -8.46 24.71
C LYS A 184 16.41 -7.00 24.56
N TYR A 185 15.77 -6.64 23.45
CA TYR A 185 15.38 -5.26 23.17
C TYR A 185 13.97 -5.21 22.59
N SER A 186 13.21 -4.18 22.99
CA SER A 186 11.94 -3.81 22.36
C SER A 186 11.99 -2.31 22.13
N ILE A 187 12.04 -1.90 20.86
CA ILE A 187 12.18 -0.50 20.46
C ILE A 187 10.90 -0.10 19.75
N SER A 188 10.30 1.02 20.17
CA SER A 188 9.22 1.66 19.43
C SER A 188 9.85 2.57 18.38
N LEU A 189 9.58 2.31 17.11
CA LEU A 189 10.04 3.10 15.98
C LEU A 189 8.89 3.99 15.53
N SER A 190 9.14 5.28 15.41
CA SER A 190 8.21 6.18 14.72
C SER A 190 8.27 5.92 13.21
N LEU A 191 7.16 6.09 12.49
CA LEU A 191 7.11 5.90 11.04
C LEU A 191 7.45 7.18 10.25
N ASP A 192 7.89 8.25 10.93
CA ASP A 192 8.34 9.52 10.34
C ASP A 192 9.62 9.40 9.48
N GLU A 193 10.37 8.31 9.62
CA GLU A 193 11.61 8.06 8.86
C GLU A 193 11.46 7.06 7.71
N ILE A 194 10.28 6.45 7.51
CA ILE A 194 10.09 5.62 6.33
C ILE A 194 9.89 6.56 5.15
N ASN A 195 10.92 6.71 4.32
CA ASN A 195 10.81 7.21 2.94
C ASN A 195 9.86 6.29 2.17
N MET A 196 8.55 6.42 2.42
CA MET A 196 7.54 5.92 1.51
C MET A 196 7.72 6.71 0.23
N VAL A 197 7.84 6.00 -0.90
CA VAL A 197 7.74 6.59 -2.23
C VAL A 197 6.56 7.55 -2.22
N ASP A 198 6.79 8.79 -2.64
CA ASP A 198 5.79 9.84 -2.62
C ASP A 198 4.55 9.32 -3.38
N PRO A 199 3.34 9.32 -2.79
CA PRO A 199 2.15 8.88 -3.50
C PRO A 199 1.91 9.65 -4.81
N THR A 200 2.47 10.87 -4.94
CA THR A 200 2.44 11.66 -6.18
C THR A 200 3.39 11.14 -7.26
N ASP A 201 4.39 10.31 -6.92
CA ASP A 201 5.23 9.61 -7.91
C ASP A 201 4.44 8.58 -8.73
N PHE A 202 3.26 8.16 -8.26
CA PHE A 202 2.32 7.31 -9.02
C PHE A 202 1.34 8.11 -9.89
N MET A 203 1.33 9.43 -9.77
CA MET A 203 0.41 10.34 -10.47
C MET A 203 1.10 11.14 -11.60
N ASN A 204 2.38 10.84 -11.87
CA ASN A 204 3.17 11.39 -12.99
C ASN A 204 3.48 10.34 -14.06
#